data_AF-A0A5K1GGX7-F1
#
_entry.id   AF-A0A5K1GGX7-F1
#
_cell.length_a   1.000
_cell.length_b   1.000
_cell.length_c   1.000
_cell.angle_alpha   90.00
_cell.angle_beta   90.00
_cell.angle_gamma   90.00
#
_symmetry.space_group_name_H-M   'P 1'
#
loop_
_entity.id
_entity.type
_entity.pdbx_description
1 polymer ?
#
loop_
_entity_poly.entity_id
_entity_poly.type
_entity_poly.pdbx_seq_one_letter_code
_entity_poly.pdbx_strand_id
1 'polypeptide(L)'
;ATFCVRGREMLYKYCSHHGIPHANIGKLIVATRSSEIPKLTALLNCGVANGVTGLRMMEGSEATLMESELHCVKALWSPCSGIVDSHSLMLSFV
;
A
#
# COMPACT_ATOMS: atom_id res chain seq x y z
N ALA A 1 8.28 -10.11 -8.10
CA ALA A 1 6.99 -10.28 -7.41
C ALA A 1 5.84 -10.43 -8.41
N THR A 2 5.81 -11.53 -9.16
CA THR A 2 4.90 -11.71 -10.31
C THR A 2 3.44 -11.92 -9.88
N PHE A 3 3.21 -12.64 -8.78
CA PHE A 3 1.85 -13.01 -8.37
C PHE A 3 1.14 -11.93 -7.55
N CYS A 4 1.87 -11.07 -6.83
CA CYS A 4 1.24 -10.10 -5.93
C CYS A 4 0.47 -8.99 -6.68
N VAL A 5 1.04 -8.44 -7.76
CA VAL A 5 0.39 -7.36 -8.52
C VAL A 5 -0.87 -7.87 -9.21
N ARG A 6 -0.75 -8.99 -9.93
CA ARG A 6 -1.90 -9.68 -10.55
C ARG A 6 -2.93 -10.11 -9.50
N GLY A 7 -2.47 -10.71 -8.41
CA GLY A 7 -3.31 -11.21 -7.32
C GLY A 7 -4.13 -10.11 -6.66
N ARG A 8 -3.53 -8.94 -6.42
CA ARG A 8 -4.23 -7.75 -5.91
C ARG A 8 -5.39 -7.34 -6.83
N GLU A 9 -5.16 -7.26 -8.13
CA GLU A 9 -6.20 -6.87 -9.10
C GLU A 9 -7.34 -7.89 -9.17
N MET A 10 -7.00 -9.19 -9.18
CA MET A 10 -7.97 -10.27 -9.13
C MET A 10 -8.78 -10.24 -7.83
N LEU A 11 -8.11 -10.01 -6.70
CA LEU A 11 -8.74 -9.99 -5.38
C LEU A 11 -9.71 -8.83 -5.23
N TYR A 12 -9.34 -7.61 -5.65
CA TYR A 12 -10.27 -6.46 -5.63
C TYR A 12 -11.51 -6.70 -6.49
N LYS A 13 -11.32 -7.23 -7.71
CA LYS A 13 -12.45 -7.58 -8.59
C LYS A 13 -13.36 -8.64 -7.95
N TYR A 14 -12.76 -9.67 -7.37
CA TYR A 14 -13.48 -10.74 -6.70
C TYR A 14 -14.27 -10.21 -5.49
N CYS A 15 -13.63 -9.43 -4.61
CA CYS A 15 -14.29 -8.88 -3.43
C CYS A 15 -15.44 -7.93 -3.80
N SER A 16 -15.27 -7.11 -4.84
CA SER A 16 -16.33 -6.25 -5.36
C SER A 16 -17.49 -7.06 -5.96
N HIS A 17 -17.21 -8.14 -6.67
CA HIS A 17 -18.25 -8.97 -7.29
C HIS A 17 -19.05 -9.78 -6.26
N HIS A 18 -18.39 -10.26 -5.20
CA HIS A 18 -19.01 -11.12 -4.17
C HIS A 18 -19.48 -10.37 -2.93
N GLY A 19 -19.39 -9.03 -2.90
CA GLY A 19 -19.82 -8.22 -1.76
C GLY A 19 -18.98 -8.45 -0.49
N ILE A 20 -17.72 -8.87 -0.65
CA ILE A 20 -16.81 -9.11 0.48
C ILE A 20 -16.29 -7.77 0.99
N PRO A 21 -16.35 -7.47 2.30
CA PRO A 21 -15.84 -6.21 2.84
C PRO A 21 -14.36 -6.00 2.53
N HIS A 22 -14.04 -4.93 1.81
CA HIS A 22 -12.69 -4.55 1.45
C HIS A 22 -12.60 -3.04 1.22
N ALA A 23 -11.41 -2.47 1.40
CA ALA A 23 -11.19 -1.04 1.20
C ALA A 23 -9.77 -0.75 0.73
N ASN A 24 -9.65 0.07 -0.33
CA ASN A 24 -8.37 0.58 -0.81
C ASN A 24 -8.01 1.88 -0.07
N ILE A 25 -7.49 1.74 1.16
CA ILE A 25 -7.19 2.87 2.07
C ILE A 25 -5.80 3.49 1.83
N GLY A 26 -5.00 2.88 0.96
CA GLY A 26 -3.61 3.23 0.75
C GLY A 26 -2.70 2.84 1.92
N LYS A 27 -1.43 3.22 1.82
CA LYS A 27 -0.41 2.95 2.85
C LYS A 27 0.72 3.97 2.78
N LEU A 28 1.09 4.50 3.93
CA LEU A 28 2.34 5.26 4.12
C LEU A 28 3.42 4.32 4.66
N ILE A 29 4.56 4.24 3.98
CA ILE A 29 5.77 3.60 4.48
C ILE A 29 6.71 4.71 4.93
N VAL A 30 6.97 4.82 6.23
CA VAL A 30 7.60 6.00 6.82
C VAL A 30 9.06 5.75 7.18
N ALA A 31 9.90 6.76 6.99
CA ALA A 31 11.23 6.85 7.55
C ALA A 31 11.19 7.81 8.74
N THR A 32 11.54 7.31 9.91
CA THR A 32 11.61 8.11 11.16
C THR A 32 12.96 8.80 11.32
N ARG A 33 13.98 8.32 10.59
CA ARG A 33 15.35 8.85 10.60
C ARG A 33 15.89 8.97 9.19
N SER A 34 16.80 9.92 8.96
CA SER A 34 17.40 10.16 7.64
C SER A 34 18.16 8.93 7.09
N SER A 35 18.68 8.06 7.97
CA SER A 35 19.34 6.81 7.59
C SER A 35 18.39 5.76 6.99
N GLU A 36 17.08 5.90 7.16
CA GLU A 36 16.06 5.00 6.60
C GLU A 36 15.61 5.43 5.19
N ILE A 37 15.92 6.66 4.76
CA ILE A 37 15.54 7.20 3.44
C ILE A 37 16.04 6.31 2.28
N PRO A 38 17.30 5.81 2.27
CA PRO A 38 17.75 4.91 1.21
C PRO A 38 16.91 3.63 1.10
N LYS A 39 16.33 3.15 2.21
CA LYS A 39 15.43 1.98 2.20
C LYS A 39 14.11 2.31 1.51
N LEU A 40 13.56 3.51 1.72
CA LEU A 40 12.37 3.96 0.98
C LEU A 40 12.63 4.05 -0.51
N THR A 41 13.79 4.58 -0.92
CA THR A 41 14.19 4.62 -2.33
C THR A 41 14.32 3.22 -2.93
N ALA A 42 14.92 2.28 -2.20
CA ALA A 42 15.01 0.89 -2.62
C ALA A 42 13.62 0.24 -2.78
N LEU A 43 12.68 0.51 -1.86
CA LEU A 43 11.31 0.03 -1.94
C LEU A 43 10.55 0.64 -3.12
N LEU A 44 10.72 1.94 -3.39
CA LEU A 44 10.14 2.61 -4.55
C LEU A 44 10.64 1.95 -5.85
N ASN A 45 11.96 1.81 -6.01
CA ASN A 45 12.56 1.21 -7.20
C ASN A 45 12.11 -0.24 -7.40
N CYS A 46 12.08 -1.03 -6.31
CA CYS A 46 11.59 -2.41 -6.35
C CYS A 46 10.11 -2.47 -6.72
N GLY A 47 9.28 -1.58 -6.16
CA GLY A 47 7.86 -1.51 -6.49
C GLY A 47 7.61 -1.15 -7.95
N VAL A 48 8.30 -0.13 -8.47
CA VAL A 48 8.23 0.26 -9.89
C VAL A 48 8.67 -0.88 -10.80
N ALA A 49 9.80 -1.54 -10.50
CA ALA A 49 10.29 -2.68 -11.27
C ALA A 49 9.32 -3.88 -11.26
N ASN A 50 8.52 -4.03 -10.20
CA ASN A 50 7.49 -5.06 -10.10
C ASN A 50 6.13 -4.64 -10.70
N GLY A 51 6.00 -3.43 -11.25
CA GLY A 51 4.75 -2.94 -11.85
C GLY A 51 3.74 -2.39 -10.84
N VAL A 52 4.16 -2.03 -9.63
CA VAL A 52 3.29 -1.33 -8.68
C VAL A 52 3.12 0.11 -9.13
N THR A 53 1.88 0.49 -9.46
CA THR A 53 1.55 1.82 -9.97
C THR A 53 1.23 2.81 -8.85
N GLY A 54 1.51 4.09 -9.10
CA GLY A 54 1.13 5.20 -8.21
C GLY A 54 2.00 5.36 -6.96
N LEU A 55 3.11 4.63 -6.82
CA LEU A 55 4.06 4.85 -5.74
C LEU A 55 4.65 6.26 -5.84
N ARG A 56 4.61 7.01 -4.73
CA ARG A 56 5.09 8.39 -4.67
C ARG A 56 5.94 8.62 -3.44
N MET A 57 7.15 9.14 -3.63
CA MET A 57 7.95 9.64 -2.52
C MET A 57 7.32 10.95 -2.00
N MET A 58 7.23 11.10 -0.68
CA MET A 58 6.62 12.23 0.01
C MET A 58 7.57 12.78 1.06
N GLU A 59 7.55 14.10 1.24
CA GLU A 59 8.20 14.71 2.39
C GLU A 59 7.43 14.41 3.68
N GLY A 60 8.13 14.42 4.82
CA GLY A 60 7.51 14.14 6.12
C GLY A 60 6.33 15.07 6.44
N SER A 61 6.42 16.34 6.03
CA SER A 61 5.34 17.32 6.19
C SER A 61 4.08 16.96 5.41
N GLU A 62 4.21 16.42 4.19
CA GLU A 62 3.04 15.96 3.42
C GLU A 62 2.38 14.74 4.08
N ALA A 63 3.17 13.86 4.69
CA ALA A 63 2.65 12.70 5.41
C ALA A 63 1.92 13.11 6.69
N THR A 64 2.43 14.09 7.43
CA THR A 64 1.76 14.65 8.61
C THR A 64 0.45 15.39 8.27
N LEU A 65 0.33 15.97 7.07
CA LEU A 65 -0.96 16.52 6.60
C LEU A 65 -2.03 15.45 6.38
N MET A 66 -1.62 14.23 6.00
CA MET A 66 -2.54 13.10 5.87
C MET A 66 -2.87 12.48 7.24
N GLU A 67 -1.88 12.38 8.11
CA GLU A 67 -1.98 11.75 9.44
C GLU A 67 -1.35 12.67 10.48
N SER A 68 -2.16 13.46 11.20
CA SER A 68 -1.67 14.55 12.08
C SER A 68 -0.75 14.08 13.21
N GLU A 69 -0.99 12.87 13.72
CA GLU A 69 -0.23 12.27 14.81
C GLU A 69 1.09 11.61 14.31
N LEU A 70 1.35 11.62 13.00
CA LEU A 70 2.51 10.98 12.41
C LEU A 70 3.75 11.87 12.46
N HIS A 71 4.84 11.32 13.00
CA HIS A 71 6.16 11.92 12.98
C HIS A 71 7.12 11.11 12.10
N CYS A 72 7.53 11.68 10.97
CA CYS A 72 8.50 11.08 10.06
C CYS A 72 9.31 12.14 9.30
N VAL A 73 10.50 11.78 8.84
CA VAL A 73 11.34 12.67 8.02
C VAL A 73 10.99 12.57 6.53
N LYS A 74 10.53 11.39 6.08
CA LYS A 74 10.14 11.12 4.69
C LYS A 74 9.19 9.93 4.67
N ALA A 75 8.36 9.83 3.63
CA ALA A 75 7.46 8.71 3.45
C ALA A 75 7.38 8.26 1.99
N LEU A 76 6.97 7.02 1.78
CA LEU A 76 6.60 6.46 0.49
C LEU A 76 5.11 6.12 0.52
N TRP A 77 4.33 6.80 -0.31
CA TRP A 77 2.90 6.58 -0.44
C TRP A 77 2.60 5.50 -1.47
N SER A 78 1.72 4.57 -1.08
CA SER A 78 1.23 3.47 -1.89
C SER A 78 -0.30 3.52 -1.97
N PRO A 79 -0.89 4.17 -3.00
CA PRO A 79 -2.34 4.40 -3.11
C PRO A 79 -3.15 3.13 -3.40
N CYS A 80 -2.46 2.05 -3.74
CA CYS A 80 -3.02 0.79 -4.19
C CYS A 80 -3.11 -0.26 -3.07
N SER A 81 -2.60 0.05 -1.89
CA SER A 81 -2.64 -0.83 -0.72
C SER A 81 -4.01 -0.75 -0.04
N GLY A 82 -4.48 -1.86 0.49
CA GLY A 82 -5.76 -1.87 1.19
C GLY A 82 -5.90 -3.05 2.13
N ILE A 83 -7.12 -3.18 2.64
CA ILE A 83 -7.52 -4.20 3.59
C ILE A 83 -8.71 -5.00 3.03
N VAL A 84 -8.83 -6.24 3.48
CA VAL A 84 -9.94 -7.14 3.16
C VAL A 84 -10.31 -7.91 4.42
N ASP A 85 -11.59 -8.16 4.64
CA ASP A 85 -12.05 -9.11 5.65
C ASP A 85 -11.68 -10.53 5.17
N SER A 86 -10.63 -11.08 5.78
CA SER A 86 -10.12 -12.41 5.44
C SER A 86 -11.11 -13.52 5.78
N HIS A 87 -11.94 -13.35 6.80
CA HIS A 87 -12.92 -14.37 7.19
C HIS A 87 -14.04 -14.47 6.15
N SER A 88 -14.63 -13.33 5.80
CA SER A 88 -15.65 -13.24 4.74
C SER A 88 -15.10 -13.71 3.39
N LEU A 89 -13.85 -13.38 3.07
CA LEU A 89 -13.17 -13.87 1.87
C LEU A 89 -13.07 -15.40 1.86
N MET A 90 -12.62 -16.02 2.95
CA MET A 90 -12.48 -17.48 3.00
C MET A 90 -13.83 -18.19 2.93
N LEU A 91 -14.89 -17.63 3.52
CA LEU A 91 -16.25 -18.16 3.43
C LEU A 91 -16.83 -18.12 2.01
N SER A 92 -16.35 -17.23 1.13
CA SER A 92 -16.83 -17.14 -0.25
C SER A 92 -16.24 -18.19 -1.20
N PHE A 93 -15.20 -18.91 -0.77
CA PHE A 93 -14.53 -19.94 -1.58
C PHE A 93 -15.08 -21.36 -1.38
N VAL A 94 -15.97 -21.55 -0.40
CA VAL A 94 -16.65 -22.82 -0.11
C VAL A 94 -18.06 -22.83 -0.70
#